data_AF-A0A9P9Q7C5-F1
#
_entry.id   AF-A0A9P9Q7C5-F1
#
_cell.length_a   1.000
_cell.length_b   1.000
_cell.length_c   1.000
_cell.angle_alpha   90.00
_cell.angle_beta   90.00
_cell.angle_gamma   90.00
#
_symmetry.space_group_name_H-M   'P 1'
#
loop_
_entity.id
_entity.type
_entity.pdbx_description
1 polymer ?
#
loop_
_entity_poly.entity_id
_entity_poly.type
_entity_poly.pdbx_seq_one_letter_code
_entity_poly.pdbx_strand_id
1 'polypeptide(L)'
;MDTNSRPLKWGVEPRNTPTASTFRRKTAEVLGKYSDSNIQYLGTPSGSTPTIFKSSQVSEGESTVGQESGPIGAVWDADDDEFDRWPDKQDLENAVHSFTAHRGTFKGIPHFKSHAFEAQQDVVRGSNLTAQQREDYLHELADKNCGNPHGFDAHDEVMKQFYQASCPALPISAPSDQPHVLDYKSYLADEDTVVQAARPRLADAVATVLYMTSPRCLAEFLDPNVKTFEWRRDGNHVMIRRTGKDVIVGTYSNFATTYLWPLFVRSHIASSGSWQEVYAGAAQILTPVTVEGVEFDKSVTEEEIDDVDPEDEKYTLHMGRLLGKILLEWSVWDFRQWRRWNVEWETDGVVVNAREHGNEALRMMRDME
;
A
#
# COMPACT_ATOMS: atom_id res chain seq x y z
N MET A 1 30.96 -39.06 39.93
CA MET A 1 31.34 -39.84 38.75
C MET A 1 30.07 -40.48 38.20
N ASP A 2 29.75 -40.12 36.97
CA ASP A 2 28.80 -40.71 36.01
C ASP A 2 27.33 -40.87 36.41
N THR A 3 26.55 -39.86 36.05
CA THR A 3 25.11 -40.01 35.77
C THR A 3 24.87 -39.93 34.25
N ASN A 4 24.63 -41.11 33.68
CA ASN A 4 24.16 -41.35 32.31
C ASN A 4 22.76 -40.76 32.09
N SER A 5 22.63 -39.86 31.10
CA SER A 5 21.35 -39.51 30.49
C SER A 5 21.46 -39.63 28.97
N ARG A 6 20.73 -40.60 28.41
CA ARG A 6 20.61 -40.85 26.96
C ARG A 6 19.65 -39.84 26.32
N PRO A 7 19.91 -39.37 25.08
CA PRO A 7 18.94 -38.59 24.32
C PRO A 7 17.95 -39.48 23.55
N LEU A 8 16.68 -39.05 23.53
CA LEU A 8 15.59 -39.60 22.71
C LEU A 8 15.84 -39.30 21.23
N LYS A 9 16.02 -40.37 20.43
CA LYS A 9 16.00 -40.32 18.97
C LYS A 9 14.55 -40.36 18.49
N TRP A 10 14.13 -39.35 17.73
CA TRP A 10 12.91 -39.41 16.93
C TRP A 10 13.23 -39.99 15.56
N GLY A 11 12.45 -41.01 15.18
CA GLY A 11 12.60 -41.78 13.96
C GLY A 11 12.18 -40.98 12.73
N VAL A 12 12.98 -41.13 11.69
CA VAL A 12 12.69 -40.72 10.31
C VAL A 12 12.00 -41.89 9.64
N GLU A 13 10.79 -41.69 9.13
CA GLU A 13 10.15 -42.61 8.18
C GLU A 13 10.09 -42.00 6.76
N PRO A 14 10.14 -42.84 5.71
CA PRO A 14 10.58 -42.42 4.39
C PRO A 14 9.45 -41.97 3.43
N ARG A 15 9.91 -41.18 2.46
CA ARG A 15 9.22 -40.62 1.29
C ARG A 15 8.48 -41.67 0.46
N ASN A 16 7.25 -41.33 0.05
CA ASN A 16 6.59 -41.91 -1.12
C ASN A 16 6.47 -40.86 -2.22
N THR A 17 7.25 -41.06 -3.30
CA THR A 17 7.12 -40.39 -4.60
C THR A 17 6.08 -41.10 -5.47
N PRO A 18 5.32 -40.37 -6.30
CA PRO A 18 4.85 -40.89 -7.57
C PRO A 18 5.52 -40.16 -8.75
N THR A 19 6.34 -40.95 -9.45
CA THR A 19 6.44 -41.10 -10.91
C THR A 19 6.00 -39.96 -11.85
N ALA A 20 7.00 -39.55 -12.64
CA ALA A 20 6.89 -38.79 -13.87
C ALA A 20 5.88 -39.37 -14.88
N SER A 21 5.08 -38.49 -15.48
CA SER A 21 4.31 -38.75 -16.69
C SER A 21 4.77 -37.79 -17.79
N THR A 22 5.54 -38.32 -18.72
CA THR A 22 5.87 -37.75 -20.02
C THR A 22 4.63 -37.72 -20.91
N PHE A 23 4.25 -36.55 -21.42
CA PHE A 23 3.50 -36.46 -22.68
C PHE A 23 4.07 -35.37 -23.60
N ARG A 24 4.45 -35.80 -24.80
CA ARG A 24 4.93 -35.00 -25.93
C ARG A 24 3.76 -34.62 -26.85
N ARG A 25 3.79 -33.37 -27.33
CA ARG A 25 3.38 -32.81 -28.64
C ARG A 25 2.02 -33.22 -29.24
N LYS A 26 1.26 -32.18 -29.65
CA LYS A 26 1.03 -31.88 -31.08
C LYS A 26 0.51 -30.44 -31.29
N THR A 27 1.18 -29.77 -32.21
CA THR A 27 0.81 -28.54 -32.92
C THR A 27 -0.43 -28.75 -33.80
N ALA A 28 -1.27 -27.72 -33.89
CA ALA A 28 -2.00 -27.37 -35.11
C ALA A 28 -2.34 -25.87 -35.10
N GLU A 29 -1.79 -25.16 -36.07
CA GLU A 29 -2.18 -23.81 -36.51
C GLU A 29 -3.61 -23.83 -37.06
N VAL A 30 -4.39 -22.75 -36.86
CA VAL A 30 -5.21 -22.12 -37.93
C VAL A 30 -5.38 -20.63 -37.63
N LEU A 31 -5.09 -19.84 -38.66
CA LEU A 31 -5.24 -18.39 -38.79
C LEU A 31 -6.65 -17.85 -38.53
N GLY A 32 -6.71 -16.65 -37.95
CA GLY A 32 -7.87 -15.75 -38.00
C GLY A 32 -7.43 -14.30 -37.97
N LYS A 33 -7.18 -13.73 -39.15
CA LYS A 33 -6.89 -12.30 -39.38
C LYS A 33 -8.11 -11.46 -38.98
N TYR A 34 -7.93 -10.41 -38.19
CA TYR A 34 -8.77 -9.23 -38.30
C TYR A 34 -7.91 -7.96 -38.35
N SER A 35 -8.25 -7.18 -39.36
CA SER A 35 -7.58 -6.02 -39.91
C SER A 35 -7.97 -4.73 -39.19
N ASP A 36 -6.99 -3.85 -39.11
CA ASP A 36 -7.04 -2.38 -39.16
C ASP A 36 -8.41 -1.74 -39.42
N SER A 37 -8.79 -0.84 -38.51
CA SER A 37 -9.63 0.31 -38.84
C SER A 37 -9.08 1.57 -38.17
N ASN A 38 -8.41 2.36 -39.03
CA ASN A 38 -8.34 3.82 -39.06
C ASN A 38 -9.17 4.56 -38.00
N ILE A 39 -8.50 5.34 -37.15
CA ILE A 39 -9.09 6.56 -36.58
C ILE A 39 -8.36 7.77 -37.15
N GLN A 40 -9.12 8.54 -37.93
CA GLN A 40 -8.72 9.77 -38.57
C GLN A 40 -8.59 10.91 -37.56
N TYR A 41 -7.58 11.74 -37.77
CA TYR A 41 -7.43 13.07 -37.19
C TYR A 41 -8.52 14.03 -37.70
N LEU A 42 -9.32 14.59 -36.80
CA LEU A 42 -10.11 15.82 -36.92
C LEU A 42 -10.08 16.44 -35.52
N GLY A 43 -9.52 17.62 -35.26
CA GLY A 43 -9.92 18.91 -35.81
C GLY A 43 -10.36 19.76 -34.62
N THR A 44 -9.53 20.70 -34.20
CA THR A 44 -9.82 21.68 -33.14
C THR A 44 -11.02 22.57 -33.49
N PRO A 45 -11.94 22.85 -32.56
CA PRO A 45 -12.73 24.06 -32.60
C PRO A 45 -12.29 25.05 -31.52
N SER A 46 -11.99 26.24 -32.00
CA SER A 46 -11.86 27.49 -31.27
C SER A 46 -13.17 27.94 -30.62
N GLY A 47 -13.05 28.55 -29.44
CA GLY A 47 -13.88 29.70 -29.04
C GLY A 47 -15.21 29.39 -28.35
N SER A 48 -15.25 29.57 -27.04
CA SER A 48 -16.46 30.06 -26.37
C SER A 48 -16.10 30.94 -25.17
N THR A 49 -16.94 31.96 -25.02
CA THR A 49 -16.90 33.15 -24.17
C THR A 49 -17.07 32.88 -22.67
N PRO A 50 -16.60 33.78 -21.78
CA PRO A 50 -16.80 33.64 -20.34
C PRO A 50 -18.24 33.99 -19.94
N THR A 51 -18.88 33.05 -19.24
CA THR A 51 -20.17 33.26 -18.59
C THR A 51 -19.99 34.14 -17.35
N ILE A 52 -20.55 35.34 -17.42
CA ILE A 52 -20.67 36.29 -16.31
C ILE A 52 -21.74 35.77 -15.35
N PHE A 53 -21.33 35.39 -14.13
CA PHE A 53 -22.27 35.13 -13.03
C PHE A 53 -22.82 36.46 -12.51
N LYS A 54 -24.14 36.64 -12.67
CA LYS A 54 -24.89 37.72 -12.03
C LYS A 54 -25.03 37.42 -10.54
N SER A 55 -24.46 38.30 -9.71
CA SER A 55 -24.76 38.44 -8.30
C SER A 55 -26.17 38.98 -8.12
N SER A 56 -27.09 38.15 -7.62
CA SER A 56 -28.40 38.61 -7.14
C SER A 56 -28.29 38.97 -5.67
N GLN A 57 -28.43 40.27 -5.39
CA GLN A 57 -28.76 40.78 -4.07
C GLN A 57 -30.11 40.20 -3.64
N VAL A 58 -30.14 39.55 -2.48
CA VAL A 58 -31.37 39.29 -1.74
C VAL A 58 -31.20 39.82 -0.33
N SER A 59 -32.23 40.57 0.02
CA SER A 59 -32.50 41.37 1.20
C SER A 59 -32.22 40.71 2.54
N GLU A 60 -31.65 41.52 3.43
CA GLU A 60 -31.61 41.36 4.87
C GLU A 60 -33.02 41.23 5.45
N GLY A 61 -33.23 40.17 6.20
CA GLY A 61 -34.38 39.96 7.08
C GLY A 61 -33.89 39.22 8.31
N GLU A 62 -33.56 39.98 9.35
CA GLU A 62 -33.24 39.49 10.69
C GLU A 62 -34.35 38.57 11.21
N SER A 63 -33.98 37.34 11.58
CA SER A 63 -34.76 36.52 12.51
C SER A 63 -33.80 35.76 13.42
N THR A 64 -33.60 36.32 14.61
CA THR A 64 -32.85 35.72 15.71
C THR A 64 -33.69 34.62 16.34
N VAL A 65 -33.56 33.40 15.84
CA VAL A 65 -34.04 32.20 16.53
C VAL A 65 -32.91 31.68 17.41
N GLY A 66 -33.12 31.72 18.73
CA GLY A 66 -32.18 31.18 19.70
C GLY A 66 -32.06 29.67 19.55
N GLN A 67 -30.88 29.20 19.12
CA GLN A 67 -30.50 27.81 19.24
C GLN A 67 -30.16 27.51 20.69
N GLU A 68 -31.04 26.75 21.35
CA GLU A 68 -30.74 26.09 22.60
C GLU A 68 -29.57 25.11 22.38
N SER A 69 -28.54 25.23 23.22
CA SER A 69 -27.37 24.36 23.21
C SER A 69 -27.77 22.95 23.66
N GLY A 70 -28.16 22.11 22.69
CA GLY A 70 -28.30 20.68 22.88
C GLY A 70 -26.95 20.02 23.23
N PRO A 71 -26.96 18.80 23.77
CA PRO A 71 -25.75 18.04 24.04
C PRO A 71 -24.93 17.89 22.75
N ILE A 72 -23.63 18.12 22.84
CA ILE A 72 -22.67 17.97 21.74
C ILE A 72 -22.72 16.51 21.27
N GLY A 73 -23.34 16.26 20.11
CA GLY A 73 -23.29 14.98 19.42
C GLY A 73 -21.86 14.64 19.01
N ALA A 74 -21.56 13.36 18.81
CA ALA A 74 -20.24 12.97 18.33
C ALA A 74 -20.00 13.60 16.95
N VAL A 75 -18.75 13.96 16.61
CA VAL A 75 -18.37 14.47 15.26
C VAL A 75 -18.75 13.50 14.12
N TRP A 76 -19.17 12.29 14.45
CA TRP A 76 -19.58 11.22 13.54
C TRP A 76 -21.10 10.95 13.51
N ASP A 77 -21.89 11.66 14.33
CA ASP A 77 -23.34 11.66 14.18
C ASP A 77 -23.66 12.53 12.96
N ALA A 78 -23.76 11.89 11.79
CA ALA A 78 -24.13 12.57 10.55
C ALA A 78 -25.49 13.22 10.74
N ASP A 79 -25.58 14.53 10.50
CA ASP A 79 -26.85 15.24 10.51
C ASP A 79 -27.77 14.63 9.43
N ASP A 80 -29.05 14.42 9.74
CA ASP A 80 -30.02 13.73 8.86
C ASP A 80 -30.14 14.37 7.45
N ASP A 81 -29.70 15.62 7.28
CA ASP A 81 -29.69 16.37 6.01
C ASP A 81 -28.43 16.15 5.15
N GLU A 82 -27.40 15.46 5.66
CA GLU A 82 -26.17 15.14 4.90
C GLU A 82 -26.40 14.02 3.86
N PHE A 83 -27.45 13.20 4.03
CA PHE A 83 -27.75 12.05 3.16
C PHE A 83 -28.62 12.36 1.93
N ASP A 84 -29.18 13.57 1.82
CA ASP A 84 -30.03 13.97 0.68
C ASP A 84 -29.26 14.13 -0.64
N ARG A 85 -27.92 14.07 -0.60
CA ARG A 85 -27.04 14.14 -1.78
C ARG A 85 -26.27 12.84 -2.01
N TRP A 86 -26.96 11.72 -1.87
CA TRP A 86 -26.37 10.44 -2.26
C TRP A 86 -25.99 10.47 -3.75
N PRO A 87 -24.76 10.07 -4.13
CA PRO A 87 -24.37 9.94 -5.53
C PRO A 87 -25.35 9.00 -6.24
N ASP A 88 -25.84 9.40 -7.40
CA ASP A 88 -26.70 8.49 -8.15
C ASP A 88 -25.88 7.29 -8.69
N LYS A 89 -26.57 6.28 -9.22
CA LYS A 89 -25.90 5.12 -9.81
C LYS A 89 -24.91 5.51 -10.91
N GLN A 90 -25.20 6.59 -11.63
CA GLN A 90 -24.35 7.09 -12.71
C GLN A 90 -23.07 7.74 -12.16
N ASP A 91 -23.14 8.45 -11.04
CA ASP A 91 -21.97 9.00 -10.33
C ASP A 91 -21.04 7.88 -9.86
N LEU A 92 -21.59 6.79 -9.33
CA LEU A 92 -20.83 5.60 -8.96
C LEU A 92 -20.17 4.94 -10.18
N GLU A 93 -20.93 4.70 -11.25
CA GLU A 93 -20.44 4.12 -12.50
C GLU A 93 -19.37 5.01 -13.16
N ASN A 94 -19.52 6.33 -13.11
CA ASN A 94 -18.54 7.30 -13.62
C ASN A 94 -17.26 7.32 -12.77
N ALA A 95 -17.37 7.23 -11.45
CA ALA A 95 -16.23 7.14 -10.56
C ALA A 95 -15.44 5.85 -10.81
N VAL A 96 -16.14 4.71 -10.95
CA VAL A 96 -15.55 3.42 -11.31
C VAL A 96 -14.87 3.50 -12.67
N HIS A 97 -15.55 4.00 -13.71
CA HIS A 97 -14.99 4.08 -15.06
C HIS A 97 -13.77 5.01 -15.14
N SER A 98 -13.86 6.19 -14.51
CA SER A 98 -12.73 7.10 -14.39
C SER A 98 -11.56 6.38 -13.70
N PHE A 99 -11.80 5.70 -12.59
CA PHE A 99 -10.73 5.05 -11.84
C PHE A 99 -10.08 3.88 -12.60
N THR A 100 -10.89 3.01 -13.23
CA THR A 100 -10.39 1.87 -14.02
C THR A 100 -9.57 2.34 -15.22
N ALA A 101 -9.98 3.44 -15.87
CA ALA A 101 -9.22 4.08 -16.95
C ALA A 101 -7.92 4.75 -16.46
N HIS A 102 -7.85 5.13 -15.17
CA HIS A 102 -6.66 5.73 -14.55
C HIS A 102 -5.80 4.74 -13.76
N ARG A 103 -6.16 3.46 -13.71
CA ARG A 103 -5.36 2.39 -13.08
C ARG A 103 -4.04 2.27 -13.86
N GLY A 104 -2.98 2.91 -13.35
CA GLY A 104 -1.65 2.96 -13.97
C GLY A 104 -1.27 4.27 -14.69
N THR A 105 -2.12 5.32 -14.70
CA THR A 105 -1.77 6.61 -15.32
C THR A 105 -1.35 7.69 -14.32
N PHE A 106 -1.39 7.39 -13.01
CA PHE A 106 -0.86 8.28 -11.97
C PHE A 106 0.67 8.32 -12.03
N LYS A 107 1.21 9.12 -12.94
CA LYS A 107 2.61 9.52 -12.91
C LYS A 107 2.77 10.46 -11.72
N GLY A 108 3.29 9.95 -10.60
CA GLY A 108 3.76 10.77 -9.50
C GLY A 108 4.68 11.87 -10.05
N ILE A 109 4.63 13.07 -9.46
CA ILE A 109 5.50 14.16 -9.89
C ILE A 109 6.95 13.73 -9.60
N PRO A 110 7.81 13.52 -10.62
CA PRO A 110 9.16 13.05 -10.40
C PRO A 110 9.97 14.18 -9.76
N HIS A 111 10.32 14.04 -8.50
CA HIS A 111 11.17 15.00 -7.81
C HIS A 111 12.03 14.32 -6.77
N PHE A 112 13.31 14.06 -7.07
CA PHE A 112 14.40 14.28 -6.12
C PHE A 112 15.69 14.57 -6.89
N LYS A 113 16.45 15.57 -6.42
CA LYS A 113 17.87 15.72 -6.78
C LYS A 113 18.62 14.65 -5.99
N SER A 114 19.33 13.76 -6.67
CA SER A 114 20.08 12.69 -6.02
C SER A 114 21.15 13.27 -5.08
N HIS A 115 21.13 12.85 -3.82
CA HIS A 115 22.32 12.93 -2.98
C HIS A 115 23.15 11.69 -3.29
N ALA A 116 24.39 11.89 -3.75
CA ALA A 116 25.30 10.78 -4.02
C ALA A 116 25.55 10.02 -2.70
N PHE A 117 25.02 8.80 -2.62
CA PHE A 117 25.23 7.89 -1.50
C PHE A 117 26.56 7.14 -1.73
N GLU A 118 27.49 7.21 -0.77
CA GLU A 118 28.70 6.39 -0.80
C GLU A 118 28.33 4.96 -0.38
N ALA A 119 28.25 4.09 -1.39
CA ALA A 119 27.93 2.67 -1.22
C ALA A 119 29.01 1.90 -0.43
N GLN A 120 28.57 1.09 0.56
CA GLN A 120 29.36 0.01 1.13
C GLN A 120 29.46 -1.19 0.16
N GLN A 121 30.53 -1.99 0.29
CA GLN A 121 30.84 -3.15 -0.57
C GLN A 121 29.69 -4.18 -0.60
N ASP A 122 29.48 -4.80 -1.77
CA ASP A 122 28.40 -5.75 -2.13
C ASP A 122 27.06 -5.14 -2.60
N VAL A 123 27.17 -4.13 -3.47
CA VAL A 123 26.00 -3.53 -4.13
C VAL A 123 25.63 -4.28 -5.41
N VAL A 124 24.39 -4.76 -5.49
CA VAL A 124 23.79 -5.27 -6.73
C VAL A 124 23.41 -4.09 -7.63
N ARG A 125 24.41 -3.54 -8.32
CA ARG A 125 24.29 -2.45 -9.31
C ARG A 125 25.14 -2.73 -10.54
N GLY A 126 24.77 -2.09 -11.64
CA GLY A 126 25.16 -2.40 -13.00
C GLY A 126 26.65 -2.47 -13.32
N SER A 127 27.55 -1.89 -12.52
CA SER A 127 29.00 -2.05 -12.70
C SER A 127 29.53 -3.41 -12.19
N ASN A 128 28.80 -4.05 -11.27
CA ASN A 128 29.23 -5.27 -10.59
C ASN A 128 28.62 -6.54 -11.21
N LEU A 129 27.64 -6.38 -12.10
CA LEU A 129 26.97 -7.48 -12.80
C LEU A 129 27.46 -7.57 -14.25
N THR A 130 27.66 -8.80 -14.72
CA THR A 130 27.80 -9.06 -16.16
C THR A 130 26.49 -8.75 -16.89
N ALA A 131 26.55 -8.51 -18.20
CA ALA A 131 25.36 -8.27 -19.02
C ALA A 131 24.33 -9.41 -18.91
N GLN A 132 24.79 -10.66 -18.87
CA GLN A 132 23.92 -11.83 -18.70
C GLN A 132 23.24 -11.83 -17.33
N GLN A 133 24.01 -11.66 -16.25
CA GLN A 133 23.43 -11.62 -14.90
C GLN A 133 22.39 -10.50 -14.76
N ARG A 134 22.65 -9.34 -15.37
CA ARG A 134 21.69 -8.23 -15.38
C ARG A 134 20.37 -8.64 -16.05
N GLU A 135 20.44 -9.28 -17.21
CA GLU A 135 19.24 -9.75 -17.93
C GLU A 135 18.50 -10.82 -17.11
N ASP A 136 19.22 -11.76 -16.50
CA ASP A 136 18.64 -12.80 -15.64
C ASP A 136 17.89 -12.17 -14.46
N TYR A 137 18.49 -11.17 -13.80
CA TYR A 137 17.83 -10.40 -12.74
C TYR A 137 16.57 -9.69 -13.23
N LEU A 138 16.64 -9.00 -14.38
CA LEU A 138 15.49 -8.29 -14.92
C LEU A 138 14.34 -9.25 -15.27
N HIS A 139 14.66 -10.43 -15.80
CA HIS A 139 13.67 -11.47 -16.06
C HIS A 139 13.04 -11.99 -14.75
N GLU A 140 13.84 -12.27 -13.73
CA GLU A 140 13.35 -12.75 -12.43
C GLU A 140 12.47 -11.70 -11.73
N LEU A 141 12.90 -10.43 -11.69
CA LEU A 141 12.16 -9.33 -11.06
C LEU A 141 10.86 -8.99 -11.79
N ALA A 142 10.76 -9.30 -13.09
CA ALA A 142 9.55 -9.11 -13.88
C ALA A 142 8.54 -10.26 -13.74
N ASP A 143 9.01 -11.48 -13.44
CA ASP A 143 8.17 -12.66 -13.31
C ASP A 143 7.53 -12.75 -11.91
N LYS A 144 6.21 -12.56 -11.85
CA LYS A 144 5.43 -12.69 -10.62
C LYS A 144 5.57 -14.06 -9.93
N ASN A 145 5.99 -15.10 -10.66
CA ASN A 145 6.16 -16.44 -10.12
C ASN A 145 7.54 -16.71 -9.52
N CYS A 146 8.50 -15.78 -9.68
CA CYS A 146 9.85 -15.93 -9.18
C CYS A 146 10.02 -15.53 -7.70
N GLY A 147 9.06 -14.79 -7.14
CA GLY A 147 9.10 -14.40 -5.73
C GLY A 147 9.09 -15.60 -4.77
N ASN A 148 9.77 -15.45 -3.64
CA ASN A 148 9.80 -16.45 -2.57
C ASN A 148 9.05 -15.91 -1.33
N PRO A 149 7.80 -16.35 -1.09
CA PRO A 149 7.01 -15.86 0.05
C PRO A 149 7.66 -16.15 1.40
N HIS A 150 8.37 -17.28 1.51
CA HIS A 150 8.92 -17.81 2.77
C HIS A 150 10.42 -17.59 2.92
N GLY A 151 11.02 -16.78 2.07
CA GLY A 151 12.46 -16.59 2.13
C GLY A 151 12.98 -15.55 1.16
N PHE A 152 14.29 -15.55 1.03
CA PHE A 152 15.00 -14.57 0.24
C PHE A 152 14.83 -14.79 -1.27
N ASP A 153 14.68 -13.70 -2.03
CA ASP A 153 14.57 -13.69 -3.50
C ASP A 153 15.35 -12.53 -4.14
N ALA A 154 15.32 -12.42 -5.48
CA ALA A 154 16.02 -11.35 -6.20
C ALA A 154 15.57 -9.93 -5.83
N HIS A 155 14.30 -9.72 -5.48
CA HIS A 155 13.87 -8.40 -5.02
C HIS A 155 14.52 -8.07 -3.68
N ASP A 156 14.54 -9.01 -2.74
CA ASP A 156 15.15 -8.81 -1.41
C ASP A 156 16.66 -8.53 -1.51
N GLU A 157 17.36 -9.25 -2.40
CA GLU A 157 18.78 -9.07 -2.69
C GLU A 157 19.11 -7.68 -3.21
N VAL A 158 18.25 -7.11 -4.04
CA VAL A 158 18.41 -5.72 -4.50
C VAL A 158 18.00 -4.74 -3.40
N MET A 159 16.94 -5.01 -2.64
CA MET A 159 16.39 -4.06 -1.68
C MET A 159 17.23 -3.89 -0.41
N LYS A 160 17.97 -4.94 0.02
CA LYS A 160 18.79 -4.90 1.25
C LYS A 160 19.81 -3.76 1.30
N GLN A 161 20.28 -3.30 0.14
CA GLN A 161 21.25 -2.19 0.05
C GLN A 161 20.66 -0.85 0.52
N PHE A 162 19.34 -0.75 0.64
CA PHE A 162 18.62 0.45 1.06
C PHE A 162 18.15 0.37 2.52
N TYR A 163 18.51 -0.67 3.28
CA TYR A 163 18.10 -0.80 4.69
C TYR A 163 18.82 0.23 5.57
N GLN A 164 18.06 0.95 6.39
CA GLN A 164 18.58 1.97 7.30
C GLN A 164 18.82 1.41 8.70
N ALA A 165 19.99 1.71 9.27
CA ALA A 165 20.31 1.42 10.66
C ALA A 165 19.73 2.44 11.66
N SER A 166 18.96 3.42 11.19
CA SER A 166 18.45 4.54 12.00
C SER A 166 17.33 4.14 12.97
N CYS A 167 16.70 2.98 12.77
CA CYS A 167 15.62 2.47 13.60
C CYS A 167 16.09 1.22 14.40
N PRO A 168 16.46 1.36 15.69
CA PRO A 168 16.95 0.23 16.48
C PRO A 168 15.92 -0.90 16.67
N ALA A 169 14.63 -0.59 16.58
CA ALA A 169 13.56 -1.57 16.69
C ALA A 169 13.51 -2.54 15.49
N LEU A 170 14.03 -2.12 14.34
CA LEU A 170 14.03 -2.86 13.07
C LEU A 170 15.46 -2.93 12.52
N PRO A 171 16.32 -3.82 13.08
CA PRO A 171 17.73 -3.88 12.71
C PRO A 171 17.93 -4.40 11.29
N ILE A 172 18.93 -3.87 10.56
CA ILE A 172 19.29 -4.28 9.20
C ILE A 172 19.70 -5.75 9.06
N SER A 173 20.02 -6.41 10.18
CA SER A 173 20.41 -7.82 10.23
C SER A 173 19.22 -8.77 10.38
N ALA A 174 18.01 -8.23 10.46
CA ALA A 174 16.81 -9.06 10.52
C ALA A 174 16.65 -9.86 9.21
N PRO A 175 16.00 -11.04 9.27
CA PRO A 175 15.64 -11.79 8.08
C PRO A 175 14.77 -10.97 7.12
N SER A 176 14.82 -11.26 5.82
CA SER A 176 14.11 -10.47 4.79
C SER A 176 12.60 -10.52 4.88
N ASP A 177 12.03 -11.51 5.58
CA ASP A 177 10.59 -11.61 5.86
C ASP A 177 10.15 -10.76 7.06
N GLN A 178 11.06 -10.02 7.70
CA GLN A 178 10.76 -9.04 8.74
C GLN A 178 10.82 -7.60 8.19
N PRO A 179 10.06 -6.65 8.77
CA PRO A 179 10.07 -5.27 8.30
C PRO A 179 11.41 -4.55 8.55
N HIS A 180 11.85 -3.79 7.57
CA HIS A 180 12.98 -2.86 7.64
C HIS A 180 12.55 -1.44 7.29
N VAL A 181 13.26 -0.44 7.80
CA VAL A 181 13.12 0.95 7.33
C VAL A 181 14.02 1.16 6.12
N LEU A 182 13.47 1.66 5.02
CA LEU A 182 14.19 1.90 3.78
C LEU A 182 14.67 3.34 3.66
N ASP A 183 15.86 3.52 3.08
CA ASP A 183 16.26 4.80 2.48
C ASP A 183 15.51 4.98 1.16
N TYR A 184 14.22 5.29 1.27
CA TYR A 184 13.33 5.43 0.12
C TYR A 184 13.81 6.49 -0.87
N LYS A 185 14.53 7.52 -0.41
CA LYS A 185 15.05 8.58 -1.30
C LYS A 185 16.17 8.04 -2.17
N SER A 186 17.13 7.34 -1.57
CA SER A 186 18.22 6.67 -2.32
C SER A 186 17.65 5.62 -3.27
N TYR A 187 16.67 4.83 -2.84
CA TYR A 187 16.01 3.83 -3.67
C TYR A 187 15.30 4.44 -4.89
N LEU A 188 14.42 5.42 -4.67
CA LEU A 188 13.63 6.01 -5.75
C LEU A 188 14.44 6.90 -6.70
N ALA A 189 15.57 7.43 -6.25
CA ALA A 189 16.46 8.26 -7.07
C ALA A 189 17.52 7.46 -7.86
N ASP A 190 17.61 6.14 -7.66
CA ASP A 190 18.60 5.31 -8.34
C ASP A 190 18.23 5.12 -9.83
N GLU A 191 19.18 5.26 -10.74
CA GLU A 191 18.92 5.14 -12.19
C GLU A 191 19.20 3.72 -12.74
N ASP A 192 19.72 2.81 -11.91
CA ASP A 192 19.99 1.44 -12.34
C ASP A 192 18.70 0.68 -12.66
N THR A 193 18.66 0.06 -13.84
CA THR A 193 17.46 -0.65 -14.34
C THR A 193 17.05 -1.82 -13.45
N VAL A 194 18.00 -2.51 -12.80
CA VAL A 194 17.70 -3.61 -11.88
C VAL A 194 17.07 -3.07 -10.61
N VAL A 195 17.59 -1.97 -10.07
CA VAL A 195 17.00 -1.28 -8.90
C VAL A 195 15.59 -0.79 -9.21
N GLN A 196 15.38 -0.19 -10.38
CA GLN A 196 14.07 0.29 -10.81
C GLN A 196 13.05 -0.84 -11.03
N ALA A 197 13.50 -2.03 -11.42
CA ALA A 197 12.66 -3.23 -11.53
C ALA A 197 12.34 -3.85 -10.16
N ALA A 198 13.25 -3.73 -9.18
CA ALA A 198 13.04 -4.24 -7.84
C ALA A 198 11.90 -3.51 -7.10
N ARG A 199 11.30 -4.20 -6.13
CA ARG A 199 10.12 -3.76 -5.38
C ARG A 199 10.28 -4.18 -3.92
N PRO A 200 10.08 -3.27 -2.96
CA PRO A 200 10.15 -3.61 -1.53
C PRO A 200 9.08 -4.62 -1.15
N ARG A 201 9.29 -5.38 -0.07
CA ARG A 201 8.18 -6.10 0.57
C ARG A 201 7.18 -5.10 1.15
N LEU A 202 5.93 -5.52 1.30
CA LEU A 202 4.91 -4.64 1.88
C LEU A 202 5.27 -4.23 3.31
N ALA A 203 5.83 -5.16 4.09
CA ALA A 203 6.30 -4.92 5.45
C ALA A 203 7.34 -3.77 5.53
N ASP A 204 8.35 -3.78 4.66
CA ASP A 204 9.37 -2.74 4.58
C ASP A 204 8.77 -1.37 4.22
N ALA A 205 7.86 -1.36 3.24
CA ALA A 205 7.18 -0.15 2.82
C ALA A 205 6.30 0.43 3.93
N VAL A 206 5.52 -0.41 4.63
CA VAL A 206 4.69 0.00 5.78
C VAL A 206 5.56 0.56 6.90
N ALA A 207 6.61 -0.16 7.30
CA ALA A 207 7.52 0.33 8.34
C ALA A 207 8.14 1.69 7.98
N THR A 208 8.54 1.86 6.71
CA THR A 208 9.06 3.12 6.20
C THR A 208 8.00 4.24 6.24
N VAL A 209 6.77 3.99 5.78
CA VAL A 209 5.67 4.98 5.81
C VAL A 209 5.40 5.45 7.24
N LEU A 210 5.27 4.52 8.18
CA LEU A 210 4.96 4.83 9.57
C LEU A 210 6.12 5.56 10.25
N TYR A 211 7.36 5.12 10.03
CA TYR A 211 8.55 5.79 10.56
C TYR A 211 8.69 7.23 10.02
N MET A 212 8.46 7.41 8.73
CA MET A 212 8.52 8.71 8.08
C MET A 212 7.34 9.63 8.45
N THR A 213 6.21 9.06 8.87
CA THR A 213 5.11 9.82 9.50
C THR A 213 5.57 10.35 10.87
N SER A 214 6.03 9.46 11.75
CA SER A 214 6.69 9.77 13.02
C SER A 214 7.30 8.49 13.60
N PRO A 215 8.50 8.53 14.22
CA PRO A 215 9.04 7.38 14.94
C PRO A 215 8.07 6.83 16.01
N ARG A 216 7.25 7.71 16.61
CA ARG A 216 6.19 7.31 17.55
C ARG A 216 5.10 6.48 16.87
N CYS A 217 4.70 6.86 15.67
CA CYS A 217 3.67 6.16 14.89
C CYS A 217 4.10 4.70 14.60
N LEU A 218 5.35 4.49 14.19
CA LEU A 218 5.90 3.13 14.05
C LEU A 218 5.98 2.39 15.39
N ALA A 219 6.40 3.06 16.47
CA ALA A 219 6.51 2.42 17.78
C ALA A 219 5.16 1.92 18.30
N GLU A 220 4.09 2.71 18.16
CA GLU A 220 2.73 2.31 18.54
C GLU A 220 2.19 1.20 17.63
N PHE A 221 2.53 1.22 16.34
CA PHE A 221 2.21 0.11 15.43
C PHE A 221 2.87 -1.20 15.85
N LEU A 222 4.12 -1.18 16.31
CA LEU A 222 4.87 -2.37 16.73
C LEU A 222 4.55 -2.83 18.16
N ASP A 223 3.82 -2.04 18.96
CA ASP A 223 3.50 -2.39 20.34
C ASP A 223 2.49 -3.55 20.41
N PRO A 224 2.86 -4.72 20.97
CA PRO A 224 1.94 -5.85 21.08
C PRO A 224 0.75 -5.59 22.02
N ASN A 225 0.78 -4.55 22.84
CA ASN A 225 -0.33 -4.18 23.73
C ASN A 225 -1.41 -3.36 23.03
N VAL A 226 -1.08 -2.71 21.90
CA VAL A 226 -2.05 -2.01 21.07
C VAL A 226 -2.92 -3.05 20.36
N LYS A 227 -4.23 -2.98 20.59
CA LYS A 227 -5.19 -3.95 20.03
C LYS A 227 -5.52 -3.61 18.59
N THR A 228 -5.78 -2.33 18.35
CA THR A 228 -6.10 -1.79 17.05
C THR A 228 -5.24 -0.56 16.78
N PHE A 229 -4.54 -0.60 15.66
CA PHE A 229 -3.83 0.55 15.10
C PHE A 229 -4.40 0.83 13.72
N GLU A 230 -4.59 2.10 13.38
CA GLU A 230 -4.99 2.51 12.05
C GLU A 230 -4.27 3.79 11.62
N TRP A 231 -3.56 3.76 10.50
CA TRP A 231 -3.01 4.94 9.86
C TRP A 231 -3.81 5.23 8.60
N ARG A 232 -4.17 6.50 8.40
CA ARG A 232 -4.98 6.95 7.27
C ARG A 232 -4.39 8.18 6.63
N ARG A 233 -4.63 8.30 5.33
CA ARG A 233 -4.49 9.55 4.59
C ARG A 233 -5.71 9.79 3.71
N ASP A 234 -6.35 10.94 3.90
CA ASP A 234 -7.53 11.35 3.11
C ASP A 234 -7.17 11.52 1.62
N GLY A 235 -5.94 11.95 1.32
CA GLY A 235 -5.43 12.09 -0.03
C GLY A 235 -4.97 10.79 -0.68
N ASN A 236 -5.49 10.46 -1.85
CA ASN A 236 -5.35 9.15 -2.51
C ASN A 236 -5.92 7.98 -1.66
N HIS A 237 -6.59 8.30 -0.55
CA HIS A 237 -7.34 7.38 0.32
C HIS A 237 -6.55 6.10 0.63
N VAL A 238 -5.49 6.23 1.42
CA VAL A 238 -4.62 5.09 1.79
C VAL A 238 -4.87 4.72 3.24
N MET A 239 -4.90 3.42 3.54
CA MET A 239 -5.03 2.91 4.89
C MET A 239 -4.00 1.81 5.18
N ILE A 240 -3.45 1.85 6.40
CA ILE A 240 -2.70 0.76 7.02
C ILE A 240 -3.37 0.48 8.36
N ARG A 241 -4.04 -0.66 8.50
CA ARG A 241 -4.71 -1.07 9.72
C ARG A 241 -4.06 -2.34 10.27
N ARG A 242 -3.81 -2.40 11.57
CA ARG A 242 -3.44 -3.64 12.30
C ARG A 242 -4.48 -3.93 13.36
N THR A 243 -5.02 -5.13 13.36
CA THR A 243 -5.86 -5.67 14.43
C THR A 243 -5.17 -6.92 14.98
N GLY A 244 -4.59 -6.82 16.17
CA GLY A 244 -3.76 -7.90 16.71
C GLY A 244 -2.56 -8.22 15.81
N LYS A 245 -2.61 -9.36 15.11
CA LYS A 245 -1.57 -9.85 14.19
C LYS A 245 -1.94 -9.70 12.72
N ASP A 246 -3.16 -9.28 12.41
CA ASP A 246 -3.61 -9.15 11.04
C ASP A 246 -3.46 -7.70 10.60
N VAL A 247 -2.90 -7.51 9.42
CA VAL A 247 -2.60 -6.20 8.84
C VAL A 247 -3.33 -6.08 7.51
N ILE A 248 -4.07 -4.99 7.32
CA ILE A 248 -4.69 -4.63 6.06
C ILE A 248 -4.00 -3.39 5.54
N VAL A 249 -3.58 -3.43 4.27
CA VAL A 249 -3.01 -2.28 3.58
C VAL A 249 -3.68 -2.12 2.24
N GLY A 250 -4.05 -0.90 1.89
CA GLY A 250 -4.69 -0.66 0.62
C GLY A 250 -4.96 0.79 0.30
N THR A 251 -5.40 0.99 -0.93
CA THR A 251 -6.06 2.22 -1.36
C THR A 251 -7.55 1.97 -1.35
N TYR A 252 -8.35 2.93 -0.87
CA TYR A 252 -9.79 2.81 -0.79
C TYR A 252 -10.50 4.04 -1.36
N SER A 253 -11.82 4.02 -1.41
CA SER A 253 -12.68 5.17 -1.59
C SER A 253 -13.82 5.02 -0.60
N ASN A 254 -14.09 6.07 0.18
CA ASN A 254 -15.18 6.06 1.16
C ASN A 254 -16.48 6.53 0.51
N PHE A 255 -17.47 5.65 0.40
CA PHE A 255 -18.82 5.95 -0.08
C PHE A 255 -19.85 5.96 1.07
N ALA A 256 -19.42 6.37 2.27
CA ALA A 256 -20.15 6.41 3.54
C ALA A 256 -20.60 5.04 4.08
N THR A 257 -21.34 4.25 3.30
CA THR A 257 -21.83 2.92 3.69
C THR A 257 -20.92 1.78 3.23
N THR A 258 -19.91 2.08 2.42
CA THR A 258 -18.99 1.06 1.89
C THR A 258 -17.65 1.69 1.54
N TYR A 259 -16.57 0.96 1.84
CA TYR A 259 -15.24 1.22 1.31
C TYR A 259 -15.01 0.37 0.07
N LEU A 260 -14.67 1.01 -1.04
CA LEU A 260 -14.23 0.35 -2.26
C LEU A 260 -12.71 0.34 -2.31
N TRP A 261 -12.09 -0.82 -2.47
CA TRP A 261 -10.64 -0.98 -2.45
C TRP A 261 -10.10 -1.44 -3.81
N PRO A 262 -9.50 -0.52 -4.60
CA PRO A 262 -8.85 -0.90 -5.85
C PRO A 262 -7.54 -1.69 -5.68
N LEU A 263 -6.89 -1.54 -4.53
CA LEU A 263 -5.73 -2.32 -4.11
C LEU A 263 -5.94 -2.69 -2.64
N PHE A 264 -5.90 -3.99 -2.36
CA PHE A 264 -6.14 -4.52 -1.03
C PHE A 264 -5.22 -5.71 -0.80
N VAL A 265 -4.42 -5.66 0.26
CA VAL A 265 -3.58 -6.76 0.70
C VAL A 265 -3.79 -6.97 2.20
N ARG A 266 -4.02 -8.22 2.60
CA ARG A 266 -4.04 -8.65 3.99
C ARG A 266 -2.77 -9.45 4.27
N SER A 267 -2.13 -9.15 5.38
CA SER A 267 -0.93 -9.83 5.87
C SER A 267 -1.14 -10.34 7.29
N HIS A 268 -0.36 -11.34 7.68
CA HIS A 268 -0.31 -11.87 9.03
C HIS A 268 1.09 -11.73 9.62
N ILE A 269 1.18 -11.32 10.88
CA ILE A 269 2.42 -11.19 11.64
C ILE A 269 2.63 -12.44 12.50
N ALA A 270 3.63 -13.25 12.15
CA ALA A 270 4.01 -14.41 12.93
C ALA A 270 4.60 -14.01 14.30
N SER A 271 4.67 -14.94 15.24
CA SER A 271 5.28 -14.68 16.56
C SER A 271 6.78 -14.36 16.50
N SER A 272 7.45 -14.74 15.41
CA SER A 272 8.83 -14.36 15.08
C SER A 272 8.97 -12.90 14.66
N GLY A 273 7.87 -12.20 14.37
CA GLY A 273 7.86 -10.88 13.74
C GLY A 273 7.91 -10.92 12.22
N SER A 274 7.98 -12.11 11.60
CA SER A 274 7.90 -12.24 10.15
C SER A 274 6.49 -11.93 9.64
N TRP A 275 6.44 -11.28 8.47
CA TRP A 275 5.22 -10.87 7.80
C TRP A 275 4.98 -11.75 6.58
N GLN A 276 3.74 -12.19 6.42
CA GLN A 276 3.31 -12.97 5.28
C GLN A 276 2.03 -12.36 4.71
N GLU A 277 2.04 -12.01 3.43
CA GLU A 277 0.83 -11.64 2.68
C GLU A 277 -0.05 -12.89 2.49
N VAL A 278 -1.23 -12.91 3.10
CA VAL A 278 -2.15 -14.07 3.12
C VAL A 278 -3.32 -13.92 2.16
N TYR A 279 -3.61 -12.69 1.72
CA TYR A 279 -4.68 -12.43 0.77
C TYR A 279 -4.39 -11.15 -0.02
N ALA A 280 -4.70 -11.14 -1.31
CA ALA A 280 -4.67 -9.95 -2.14
C ALA A 280 -5.89 -9.92 -3.07
N GLY A 281 -6.55 -8.77 -3.14
CA GLY A 281 -7.72 -8.61 -3.99
C GLY A 281 -7.35 -8.73 -5.47
N ALA A 282 -7.86 -9.77 -6.15
CA ALA A 282 -7.73 -9.92 -7.60
C ALA A 282 -8.54 -8.85 -8.35
N ALA A 283 -9.73 -8.55 -7.83
CA ALA A 283 -10.60 -7.47 -8.28
C ALA A 283 -10.77 -6.40 -7.18
N GLN A 284 -11.73 -5.51 -7.37
CA GLN A 284 -12.11 -4.53 -6.34
C GLN A 284 -12.72 -5.26 -5.14
N ILE A 285 -12.28 -4.87 -3.95
CA ILE A 285 -12.84 -5.37 -2.68
C ILE A 285 -13.80 -4.32 -2.13
N LEU A 286 -14.97 -4.75 -1.67
CA LEU A 286 -15.91 -3.92 -0.93
C LEU A 286 -15.83 -4.26 0.54
N THR A 287 -15.82 -3.26 1.40
CA THR A 287 -15.93 -3.44 2.85
C THR A 287 -17.12 -2.63 3.36
N PRO A 288 -18.18 -3.28 3.89
CA PRO A 288 -19.33 -2.57 4.42
C PRO A 288 -18.95 -1.64 5.59
N VAL A 289 -19.67 -0.53 5.69
CA VAL A 289 -19.63 0.37 6.84
C VAL A 289 -21.03 0.38 7.45
N THR A 290 -21.10 0.07 8.75
CA THR A 290 -22.33 0.02 9.52
C THR A 290 -22.29 1.08 10.63
N VAL A 291 -23.36 1.16 11.42
CA VAL A 291 -23.41 2.00 12.63
C VAL A 291 -22.37 1.60 13.68
N GLU A 292 -21.88 0.36 13.64
CA GLU A 292 -20.81 -0.14 14.53
C GLU A 292 -19.40 0.15 13.98
N GLY A 293 -19.31 0.67 12.75
CA GLY A 293 -18.07 0.98 12.06
C GLY A 293 -17.82 0.11 10.82
N VAL A 294 -16.58 0.11 10.35
CA VAL A 294 -16.13 -0.59 9.15
C VAL A 294 -15.95 -2.08 9.44
N GLU A 295 -16.63 -2.94 8.67
CA GLU A 295 -16.66 -4.39 8.87
C GLU A 295 -15.61 -5.11 8.02
N PHE A 296 -14.32 -4.92 8.33
CA PHE A 296 -13.19 -5.51 7.59
C PHE A 296 -13.22 -7.05 7.47
N ASP A 297 -13.89 -7.74 8.41
CA ASP A 297 -14.05 -9.19 8.37
C ASP A 297 -15.11 -9.64 7.35
N LYS A 298 -15.96 -8.72 6.89
CA LYS A 298 -17.01 -8.96 5.90
C LYS A 298 -16.66 -8.37 4.53
N SER A 299 -15.37 -8.15 4.27
CA SER A 299 -14.92 -7.71 2.94
C SER A 299 -15.29 -8.75 1.87
N VAL A 300 -15.87 -8.30 0.76
CA VAL A 300 -16.30 -9.14 -0.36
C VAL A 300 -15.63 -8.69 -1.66
N THR A 301 -15.37 -9.63 -2.57
CA THR A 301 -14.90 -9.34 -3.93
C THR A 301 -16.11 -9.19 -4.85
N GLU A 302 -16.17 -8.12 -5.66
CA GLU A 302 -17.30 -7.95 -6.61
C GLU A 302 -17.30 -8.98 -7.73
N GLU A 303 -16.12 -9.29 -8.27
CA GLU A 303 -15.96 -10.19 -9.41
C GLU A 303 -14.83 -11.19 -9.15
N GLU A 304 -15.14 -12.48 -9.26
CA GLU A 304 -14.11 -13.51 -9.36
C GLU A 304 -13.43 -13.37 -10.73
N ILE A 305 -12.12 -13.13 -10.73
CA ILE A 305 -11.34 -13.16 -11.96
C ILE A 305 -10.90 -14.61 -12.17
N ASP A 306 -11.33 -15.19 -13.29
CA ASP A 306 -10.92 -16.54 -13.70
C ASP A 306 -9.38 -16.66 -13.64
N ASP A 307 -8.89 -17.79 -13.10
CA ASP A 307 -7.47 -18.16 -13.00
C ASP A 307 -6.59 -17.36 -12.01
N VAL A 308 -7.17 -16.55 -11.11
CA VAL A 308 -6.41 -15.90 -10.02
C VAL A 308 -6.96 -16.34 -8.67
N ASP A 309 -6.17 -17.11 -7.94
CA ASP A 309 -6.43 -17.40 -6.53
C ASP A 309 -5.93 -16.22 -5.66
N PRO A 310 -6.81 -15.49 -4.96
CA PRO A 310 -6.42 -14.35 -4.13
C PRO A 310 -5.61 -14.76 -2.89
N GLU A 311 -5.55 -16.05 -2.57
CA GLU A 311 -4.75 -16.62 -1.47
C GLU A 311 -3.44 -17.29 -1.96
N ASP A 312 -3.18 -17.33 -3.27
CA ASP A 312 -1.91 -17.86 -3.80
C ASP A 312 -0.73 -17.03 -3.29
N GLU A 313 0.18 -17.66 -2.55
CA GLU A 313 1.25 -16.97 -1.83
C GLU A 313 2.17 -16.14 -2.74
N LYS A 314 2.38 -16.57 -3.99
CA LYS A 314 3.21 -15.83 -4.95
C LYS A 314 2.46 -14.62 -5.49
N TYR A 315 1.18 -14.78 -5.78
CA TYR A 315 0.31 -13.69 -6.18
C TYR A 315 0.18 -12.64 -5.08
N THR A 316 -0.08 -13.05 -3.83
CA THR A 316 -0.21 -12.14 -2.69
C THR A 316 1.09 -11.38 -2.43
N LEU A 317 2.24 -12.06 -2.47
CA LEU A 317 3.56 -11.42 -2.39
C LEU A 317 3.76 -10.40 -3.53
N HIS A 318 3.44 -10.77 -4.77
CA HIS A 318 3.58 -9.87 -5.91
C HIS A 318 2.73 -8.59 -5.74
N MET A 319 1.49 -8.74 -5.30
CA MET A 319 0.58 -7.62 -5.04
C MET A 319 1.04 -6.78 -3.85
N GLY A 320 1.55 -7.41 -2.78
CA GLY A 320 2.17 -6.74 -1.65
C GLY A 320 3.37 -5.89 -2.08
N ARG A 321 4.26 -6.42 -2.93
CA ARG A 321 5.40 -5.69 -3.49
C ARG A 321 4.97 -4.53 -4.38
N LEU A 322 3.95 -4.72 -5.22
CA LEU A 322 3.40 -3.66 -6.06
C LEU A 322 2.85 -2.52 -5.21
N LEU A 323 2.03 -2.85 -4.20
CA LEU A 323 1.47 -1.86 -3.28
C LEU A 323 2.57 -1.16 -2.47
N GLY A 324 3.57 -1.91 -1.99
CA GLY A 324 4.73 -1.35 -1.29
C GLY A 324 5.47 -0.30 -2.12
N LYS A 325 5.72 -0.59 -3.40
CA LYS A 325 6.33 0.38 -4.32
C LYS A 325 5.46 1.65 -4.48
N ILE A 326 4.16 1.49 -4.66
CA ILE A 326 3.21 2.61 -4.79
C ILE A 326 3.24 3.51 -3.54
N LEU A 327 3.24 2.93 -2.33
CA LEU A 327 3.28 3.68 -1.07
C LEU A 327 4.52 4.60 -1.00
N LEU A 328 5.67 4.08 -1.41
CA LEU A 328 6.93 4.85 -1.41
C LEU A 328 6.95 5.91 -2.51
N GLU A 329 6.61 5.54 -3.74
CA GLU A 329 6.59 6.47 -4.89
C GLU A 329 5.68 7.67 -4.65
N TRP A 330 4.52 7.44 -4.00
CA TRP A 330 3.57 8.51 -3.69
C TRP A 330 3.92 9.29 -2.42
N SER A 331 4.98 8.87 -1.71
CA SER A 331 5.43 9.46 -0.45
C SER A 331 4.23 9.74 0.46
N VAL A 332 3.43 8.70 0.72
CA VAL A 332 2.08 8.88 1.27
C VAL A 332 2.07 9.55 2.65
N TRP A 333 3.17 9.51 3.39
CA TRP A 333 3.34 10.21 4.66
C TRP A 333 3.60 11.73 4.54
N ASP A 334 4.00 12.25 3.38
CA ASP A 334 4.49 13.64 3.25
C ASP A 334 3.35 14.66 3.26
N PHE A 335 2.85 14.99 4.45
CA PHE A 335 1.86 16.06 4.64
C PHE A 335 2.41 17.48 4.40
N ARG A 336 3.72 17.66 4.19
CA ARG A 336 4.34 18.98 3.93
C ARG A 336 4.23 19.34 2.46
N GLN A 337 4.50 18.37 1.59
CA GLN A 337 4.34 18.52 0.15
C GLN A 337 2.86 18.61 -0.22
N TRP A 338 2.01 17.87 0.49
CA TRP A 338 0.60 17.74 0.18
C TRP A 338 -0.29 18.39 1.23
N ARG A 339 -0.17 19.72 1.40
CA ARG A 339 -0.89 20.49 2.45
C ARG A 339 -2.41 20.31 2.46
N ARG A 340 -3.00 19.83 1.38
CA ARG A 340 -4.44 19.55 1.24
C ARG A 340 -4.88 18.22 1.87
N TRP A 341 -3.95 17.37 2.26
CA TRP A 341 -4.23 16.02 2.72
C TRP A 341 -3.92 15.90 4.20
N ASN A 342 -4.87 15.34 4.95
CA ASN A 342 -4.63 14.98 6.34
C ASN A 342 -3.99 13.61 6.40
N VAL A 343 -3.03 13.48 7.32
CA VAL A 343 -2.42 12.20 7.70
C VAL A 343 -2.65 12.08 9.18
N GLU A 344 -3.27 11.00 9.59
CA GLU A 344 -3.59 10.70 10.98
C GLU A 344 -3.31 9.23 11.28
N TRP A 345 -3.09 8.93 12.54
CA TRP A 345 -3.16 7.55 13.01
C TRP A 345 -3.93 7.46 14.32
N GLU A 346 -4.56 6.33 14.51
CA GLU A 346 -5.41 5.98 15.64
C GLU A 346 -4.80 4.78 16.36
N THR A 347 -4.77 4.85 17.70
CA THR A 347 -4.31 3.77 18.57
C THR A 347 -5.34 3.53 19.65
N ASP A 348 -5.99 2.37 19.60
CA ASP A 348 -7.06 1.99 20.54
C ASP A 348 -8.11 3.11 20.78
N GLY A 349 -8.52 3.79 19.69
CA GLY A 349 -9.49 4.89 19.72
C GLY A 349 -8.90 6.29 19.93
N VAL A 350 -7.58 6.42 20.18
CA VAL A 350 -6.92 7.72 20.33
C VAL A 350 -6.35 8.16 18.98
N VAL A 351 -6.93 9.21 18.40
CA VAL A 351 -6.52 9.78 17.11
C VAL A 351 -5.44 10.84 17.30
N VAL A 352 -4.40 10.77 16.48
CA VAL A 352 -3.30 11.72 16.43
C VAL A 352 -3.14 12.26 15.01
N ASN A 353 -3.24 13.59 14.87
CA ASN A 353 -2.92 14.25 13.60
C ASN A 353 -1.40 14.39 13.43
N ALA A 354 -0.85 13.83 12.36
CA ALA A 354 0.60 13.77 12.15
C ALA A 354 1.24 15.14 12.00
N ARG A 355 0.53 16.10 11.40
CA ARG A 355 1.04 17.46 11.20
C ARG A 355 1.09 18.22 12.52
N GLU A 356 0.05 18.11 13.33
CA GLU A 356 0.01 18.76 14.64
C GLU A 356 1.08 18.20 15.57
N HIS A 357 1.21 16.87 15.61
CA HIS A 357 2.26 16.19 16.35
C HIS A 357 3.67 16.65 15.93
N GLY A 358 3.94 16.74 14.62
CA GLY A 358 5.21 17.25 14.11
C GLY A 358 5.48 18.71 14.50
N ASN A 359 4.46 19.56 14.53
CA ASN A 359 4.60 20.96 14.97
C ASN A 359 4.87 21.08 16.46
N GLU A 360 4.23 20.25 17.28
CA GLU A 360 4.46 20.21 18.73
C GLU A 360 5.90 19.80 19.07
N ALA A 361 6.43 18.77 18.41
CA ALA A 361 7.82 18.35 18.58
C ALA A 361 8.81 19.48 18.27
N LEU A 362 8.56 20.26 17.22
CA LEU A 362 9.39 21.43 16.88
C LEU A 362 9.31 22.55 17.93
N ARG A 363 8.12 22.79 18.51
CA ARG A 363 7.96 23.76 19.61
C ARG A 363 8.75 23.35 20.84
N MET A 364 8.64 22.08 21.24
CA MET A 364 9.38 21.53 22.37
C MET A 364 10.90 21.64 22.18
N MET A 365 11.42 21.36 20.98
CA MET A 365 12.86 21.52 20.70
C MET A 365 13.33 22.98 20.82
N ARG A 366 12.53 23.93 20.34
CA ARG A 366 12.88 25.36 20.44
C ARG A 366 12.90 25.86 21.89
N ASP A 367 12.01 25.34 22.73
CA ASP A 367 11.93 25.76 24.13
C ASP A 367 13.02 25.10 25.01
N MET A 368 13.77 24.13 24.47
CA MET A 368 14.94 23.50 25.11
C MET A 368 16.28 24.19 24.78
N GLU A 369 16.29 25.10 23.79
CA GLU A 369 17.43 25.96 23.44
C GLU A 369 17.42 27.26 24.26
#